data_AF-A0A5J4PIU5-F1
#
_entry.id   AF-A0A5J4PIU5-F1
#
_cell.length_a   1.000
_cell.length_b   1.000
_cell.length_c   1.000
_cell.angle_alpha   90.00
_cell.angle_beta   90.00
_cell.angle_gamma   90.00
#
_symmetry.space_group_name_H-M   'P 1'
#
loop_
_entity.id
_entity.type
_entity.pdbx_description
1 polymer ?
#
loop_
_entity_poly.entity_id
_entity_poly.type
_entity_poly.pdbx_seq_one_letter_code
_entity_poly.pdbx_strand_id
1 'polypeptide(L)'
;YHIAVSYMKMGNLTDAATWFDMLRVHASSSRYQNDCTYYISYTRYTQQKYDEALEGFLSLHNDTQYSQLIPYYTAEIYLFQKQYDKVESIAQSYLATYPQNAYTAEMYRILEEAYYRKKEPLKAVTAFEEYTKRESSLRRTAFYLAGLSYYQLEVYSKAATALEQVVPVNDELTQNAYLHLGLSYLQSAQKNKARMAFEQASAMNTDLKVKEKAAYNYALCIHETSFSAFGESVTVFERFLNEFPNSAYAGKVSSYLVETYMNTRSYEAALKSIERIAHPSN
;
A
#
# COMPACT_ATOMS: atom_id res chain seq x y z
N TYR A 1 28.03 -7.44 -28.87
CA TYR A 1 27.95 -6.33 -27.90
C TYR A 1 27.03 -5.21 -28.38
N HIS A 2 27.37 -4.45 -29.44
CA HIS A 2 26.54 -3.31 -29.87
C HIS A 2 25.08 -3.66 -30.22
N ILE A 3 24.83 -4.82 -30.83
CA ILE A 3 23.46 -5.31 -31.10
C ILE A 3 22.65 -5.45 -29.80
N ALA A 4 23.21 -6.10 -28.79
CA ALA A 4 22.57 -6.28 -27.49
C ALA A 4 22.28 -4.94 -26.78
N VAL A 5 23.24 -4.01 -26.81
CA VAL A 5 23.08 -2.65 -26.26
C VAL A 5 22.02 -1.85 -27.02
N SER A 6 21.92 -2.01 -28.35
CA SER A 6 20.89 -1.35 -29.15
C SER A 6 19.49 -1.84 -28.75
N TYR A 7 19.27 -3.16 -28.64
CA TYR A 7 18.00 -3.70 -28.18
C TYR A 7 17.64 -3.23 -26.77
N MET A 8 18.63 -3.15 -25.86
CA MET A 8 18.44 -2.61 -24.52
C MET A 8 17.99 -1.13 -24.57
N LYS A 9 18.67 -0.29 -25.38
CA LYS A 9 18.30 1.13 -25.54
C LYS A 9 16.92 1.32 -26.16
N MET A 10 16.45 0.35 -26.94
CA MET A 10 15.10 0.32 -27.51
C MET A 10 14.04 -0.24 -26.54
N GLY A 11 14.43 -0.63 -25.32
CA GLY A 11 13.53 -1.22 -24.33
C GLY A 11 13.17 -2.69 -24.60
N ASN A 12 13.76 -3.31 -25.62
CA ASN A 12 13.52 -4.71 -25.95
C ASN A 12 14.47 -5.62 -25.16
N LEU A 13 14.13 -5.81 -23.89
CA LEU A 13 14.97 -6.52 -22.92
C LEU A 13 15.10 -8.01 -23.22
N THR A 14 14.09 -8.65 -23.82
CA THR A 14 14.13 -10.07 -24.17
C THR A 14 15.13 -10.35 -25.28
N ASP A 15 15.12 -9.55 -26.35
CA ASP A 15 16.09 -9.69 -27.43
C ASP A 15 17.48 -9.28 -26.95
N ALA A 16 17.59 -8.22 -26.14
CA ALA A 16 18.84 -7.82 -25.53
C ALA A 16 19.47 -8.96 -24.73
N ALA A 17 18.71 -9.63 -23.84
CA ALA A 17 19.20 -10.76 -23.07
C ALA A 17 19.62 -11.94 -23.94
N THR A 18 18.88 -12.23 -25.00
CA THR A 18 19.23 -13.30 -25.94
C THR A 18 20.58 -13.03 -26.62
N TRP A 19 20.82 -11.78 -27.04
CA TRP A 19 22.10 -11.36 -27.60
C TRP A 19 23.24 -11.30 -26.56
N PHE A 20 22.95 -10.95 -25.31
CA PHE A 20 23.93 -11.01 -24.21
C PHE A 20 24.27 -12.45 -23.82
N ASP A 21 23.31 -13.37 -23.85
CA ASP A 21 23.54 -14.80 -23.63
C ASP A 21 24.42 -15.39 -24.73
N MET A 22 24.12 -15.10 -26.01
CA MET A 22 24.99 -15.50 -27.13
C MET A 22 26.40 -14.91 -26.98
N LEU A 23 26.51 -13.64 -26.58
CA LEU A 23 27.81 -13.00 -26.36
C LEU A 23 28.57 -13.68 -25.21
N ARG A 24 27.90 -14.03 -24.11
CA ARG A 24 28.49 -14.74 -22.98
C ARG A 24 29.01 -16.13 -23.35
N VAL A 25 28.27 -16.87 -24.19
CA VAL A 25 28.63 -18.24 -24.60
C VAL A 25 29.73 -18.25 -25.67
N HIS A 26 29.71 -17.29 -26.61
CA HIS A 26 30.56 -17.33 -27.80
C HIS A 26 31.73 -16.32 -27.78
N ALA A 27 31.75 -15.33 -26.90
CA ALA A 27 32.88 -14.42 -26.80
C ALA A 27 33.99 -15.00 -25.92
N SER A 28 35.17 -15.20 -26.51
CA SER A 28 36.39 -15.57 -25.79
C SER A 28 36.98 -14.43 -24.94
N SER A 29 36.40 -13.23 -24.99
CA SER A 29 36.93 -12.03 -24.34
C SER A 29 36.25 -11.79 -23.00
N SER A 30 37.03 -11.84 -21.92
CA SER A 30 36.61 -11.45 -20.57
C SER A 30 36.11 -10.02 -20.48
N ARG A 31 36.44 -9.17 -21.47
CA ARG A 31 36.13 -7.75 -21.52
C ARG A 31 34.64 -7.41 -21.32
N TYR A 32 33.73 -8.27 -21.76
CA TYR A 32 32.29 -8.01 -21.73
C TYR A 32 31.52 -8.92 -20.76
N GLN A 33 32.21 -9.75 -19.99
CA GLN A 33 31.54 -10.75 -19.12
C GLN A 33 30.70 -10.10 -18.04
N ASN A 34 31.18 -9.02 -17.43
CA ASN A 34 30.45 -8.33 -16.36
C ASN A 34 29.23 -7.60 -16.91
N ASP A 35 29.36 -6.93 -18.07
CA ASP A 35 28.23 -6.32 -18.77
C ASP A 35 27.15 -7.36 -19.12
N CYS A 36 27.56 -8.50 -19.71
CA CYS A 36 26.62 -9.58 -20.05
C CYS A 36 25.89 -10.07 -18.79
N THR A 37 26.64 -10.35 -17.72
CA THR A 37 26.10 -10.84 -16.46
C THR A 37 25.11 -9.83 -15.88
N TYR A 38 25.43 -8.54 -15.88
CA TYR A 38 24.54 -7.50 -15.40
C TYR A 38 23.24 -7.46 -16.20
N TYR A 39 23.32 -7.40 -17.54
CA TYR A 39 22.12 -7.26 -18.37
C TYR A 39 21.25 -8.52 -18.40
N ILE A 40 21.84 -9.71 -18.32
CA ILE A 40 21.10 -10.96 -18.15
C ILE A 40 20.38 -10.94 -16.79
N SER A 41 21.08 -10.58 -15.71
CA SER A 41 20.49 -10.50 -14.36
C SER A 41 19.38 -9.47 -14.28
N TYR A 42 19.58 -8.29 -14.87
CA TYR A 42 18.56 -7.26 -14.98
C TYR A 42 17.34 -7.74 -15.77
N THR A 43 17.55 -8.46 -16.88
CA THR A 43 16.43 -9.01 -17.64
C THR A 43 15.67 -10.04 -16.81
N ARG A 44 16.38 -10.93 -16.09
CA ARG A 44 15.76 -11.88 -15.16
C ARG A 44 14.98 -11.18 -14.06
N TYR A 45 15.49 -10.08 -13.50
CA TYR A 45 14.80 -9.23 -12.54
C TYR A 45 13.50 -8.67 -13.12
N THR A 46 13.52 -8.13 -14.34
CA THR A 46 12.28 -7.63 -15.00
C THR A 46 11.28 -8.73 -15.33
N GLN A 47 11.75 -9.97 -15.51
CA GLN A 47 10.93 -11.17 -15.68
C GLN A 47 10.45 -11.77 -14.35
N GLN A 48 10.73 -11.11 -13.21
CA GLN A 48 10.42 -11.57 -11.85
C GLN A 48 11.08 -12.91 -11.48
N LYS A 49 12.14 -13.30 -12.21
CA LYS A 49 12.98 -14.46 -11.91
C LYS A 49 14.05 -14.08 -10.89
N TYR A 50 13.59 -13.76 -9.69
CA TYR A 50 14.40 -13.09 -8.67
C TYR A 50 15.60 -13.91 -8.19
N ASP A 51 15.47 -15.24 -8.11
CA ASP A 51 16.58 -16.11 -7.68
C ASP A 51 17.72 -16.11 -8.70
N GLU A 52 17.41 -16.27 -9.99
CA GLU A 52 18.39 -16.21 -11.09
C GLU A 52 19.04 -14.82 -11.17
N ALA A 53 18.24 -13.76 -11.03
CA ALA A 53 18.73 -12.38 -11.04
C ALA A 53 19.69 -12.11 -9.88
N LEU A 54 19.34 -12.56 -8.68
CA LEU A 54 20.12 -12.36 -7.47
C LEU A 54 21.49 -13.04 -7.59
N GLU A 55 21.54 -14.28 -8.07
CA GLU A 55 22.80 -15.00 -8.28
C GLU A 55 23.76 -14.20 -9.19
N GLY A 56 23.25 -13.74 -10.34
CA GLY A 56 24.05 -12.97 -11.28
C GLY A 56 24.49 -11.61 -10.72
N PHE A 57 23.62 -10.89 -10.01
CA PHE A 57 24.00 -9.63 -9.36
C PHE A 57 25.05 -9.82 -8.26
N LEU A 58 24.92 -10.85 -7.43
CA LEU A 58 25.90 -11.15 -6.38
C LEU A 58 27.26 -11.57 -6.96
N SER A 59 27.29 -12.22 -8.13
CA SER A 59 28.56 -12.54 -8.81
C SER A 59 29.36 -11.29 -9.21
N LEU A 60 28.70 -10.13 -9.31
CA LEU A 60 29.30 -8.85 -9.70
C LEU A 60 29.65 -7.94 -8.51
N HIS A 61 29.58 -8.39 -7.26
CA HIS A 61 29.73 -7.53 -6.07
C HIS A 61 31.05 -6.74 -5.99
N ASN A 62 32.13 -7.19 -6.64
CA ASN A 62 33.42 -6.50 -6.68
C ASN A 62 33.62 -5.64 -7.96
N ASP A 63 32.62 -5.57 -8.83
CA ASP A 63 32.71 -4.80 -10.07
C ASP A 63 32.54 -3.30 -9.78
N THR A 64 33.53 -2.50 -10.20
CA THR A 64 33.54 -1.06 -9.94
C THR A 64 32.49 -0.30 -10.73
N GLN A 65 32.18 -0.74 -11.95
CA GLN A 65 31.19 -0.12 -12.84
C GLN A 65 29.76 -0.31 -12.29
N TYR A 66 29.46 -1.47 -11.71
CA TYR A 66 28.12 -1.82 -11.22
C TYR A 66 27.94 -1.70 -9.70
N SER A 67 28.99 -1.29 -8.98
CA SER A 67 29.04 -1.17 -7.51
C SER A 67 27.87 -0.38 -6.89
N GLN A 68 27.30 0.59 -7.62
CA GLN A 68 26.15 1.39 -7.16
C GLN A 68 24.80 0.79 -7.57
N LEU A 69 24.75 0.00 -8.65
CA LEU A 69 23.50 -0.55 -9.18
C LEU A 69 23.13 -1.88 -8.52
N ILE A 70 24.12 -2.73 -8.25
CA ILE A 70 23.91 -4.06 -7.70
C ILE A 70 23.22 -4.03 -6.33
N PRO A 71 23.65 -3.21 -5.34
CA PRO A 71 23.00 -3.17 -4.04
C PRO A 71 21.53 -2.77 -4.15
N TYR A 72 21.20 -1.85 -5.07
CA TYR A 72 19.83 -1.42 -5.33
C TYR A 72 18.92 -2.58 -5.79
N TYR A 73 19.27 -3.26 -6.88
CA TYR A 73 18.47 -4.39 -7.35
C TYR A 73 18.44 -5.54 -6.34
N THR A 74 19.54 -5.78 -5.64
CA THR A 74 19.63 -6.81 -4.60
C THR A 74 18.69 -6.51 -3.43
N ALA A 75 18.61 -5.24 -2.98
CA ALA A 75 17.71 -4.82 -1.92
C ALA A 75 16.24 -4.99 -2.33
N GLU A 76 15.87 -4.60 -3.56
CA GLU A 76 14.51 -4.85 -4.07
C GLU A 76 14.17 -6.34 -4.17
N ILE A 77 15.08 -7.17 -4.67
CA ILE A 77 14.89 -8.62 -4.72
C ILE A 77 14.66 -9.19 -3.32
N TYR A 78 15.49 -8.82 -2.35
CA TYR A 78 15.30 -9.28 -0.97
C TYR A 78 14.00 -8.79 -0.36
N LEU A 79 13.51 -7.60 -0.74
CA LEU A 79 12.20 -7.10 -0.33
C LEU A 79 11.07 -7.99 -0.88
N PHE A 80 11.11 -8.35 -2.16
CA PHE A 80 10.15 -9.28 -2.77
C PHE A 80 10.21 -10.68 -2.14
N GLN A 81 11.40 -11.15 -1.80
CA GLN A 81 11.62 -12.42 -1.08
C GLN A 81 11.32 -12.33 0.43
N LYS A 82 10.88 -11.17 0.93
CA LYS A 82 10.56 -10.91 2.35
C LYS A 82 11.74 -11.11 3.30
N GLN A 83 12.97 -11.00 2.81
CA GLN A 83 14.20 -11.11 3.59
C GLN A 83 14.59 -9.74 4.16
N TYR A 84 13.73 -9.18 5.02
CA TYR A 84 13.80 -7.78 5.46
C TYR A 84 15.10 -7.42 6.20
N ASP A 85 15.73 -8.36 6.91
CA ASP A 85 17.02 -8.10 7.57
C ASP A 85 18.16 -7.89 6.56
N LYS A 86 18.14 -8.61 5.43
CA LYS A 86 19.10 -8.41 4.35
C LYS A 86 18.86 -7.07 3.64
N VAL A 87 17.59 -6.71 3.46
CA VAL A 87 17.20 -5.39 2.93
C VAL A 87 17.78 -4.28 3.80
N GLU A 88 17.57 -4.36 5.11
CA GLU A 88 18.08 -3.37 6.07
C GLU A 88 19.60 -3.25 5.99
N SER A 89 20.31 -4.37 6.03
CA SER A 89 21.78 -4.39 5.97
C SER A 89 22.32 -3.75 4.69
N ILE A 90 21.79 -4.14 3.52
CA ILE A 90 22.26 -3.64 2.23
C ILE A 90 21.93 -2.16 2.05
N ALA A 91 20.69 -1.75 2.36
CA ALA A 91 20.28 -0.37 2.19
C ALA A 91 21.04 0.57 3.13
N GLN A 92 21.26 0.19 4.40
CA GLN A 92 22.07 1.00 5.32
C GLN A 92 23.52 1.13 4.85
N SER A 93 24.14 0.03 4.41
CA SER A 93 25.50 0.07 3.84
C SER A 93 25.57 0.95 2.59
N TYR A 94 24.57 0.87 1.72
CA TYR A 94 24.47 1.71 0.53
C TYR A 94 24.38 3.19 0.88
N LEU A 95 23.48 3.55 1.80
CA LEU A 95 23.25 4.93 2.22
C LEU A 95 24.49 5.55 2.90
N ALA A 96 25.28 4.74 3.62
CA ALA A 96 26.55 5.17 4.20
C ALA A 96 27.64 5.38 3.15
N THR A 97 27.68 4.52 2.12
CA THR A 97 28.74 4.53 1.09
C THR A 97 28.46 5.56 -0.02
N TYR A 98 27.19 5.73 -0.39
CA TYR A 98 26.75 6.54 -1.53
C TYR A 98 25.66 7.57 -1.16
N PRO A 99 25.88 8.43 -0.15
CA PRO A 99 24.82 9.28 0.41
C PRO A 99 24.19 10.28 -0.58
N GLN A 100 24.90 10.63 -1.65
CA GLN A 100 24.46 11.59 -2.69
C GLN A 100 24.07 10.90 -4.01
N ASN A 101 23.91 9.58 -4.03
CA ASN A 101 23.55 8.86 -5.24
C ASN A 101 22.06 9.02 -5.61
N ALA A 102 21.76 8.92 -6.91
CA ALA A 102 20.39 9.00 -7.43
C ALA A 102 19.42 7.98 -6.81
N TYR A 103 19.89 6.78 -6.44
CA TYR A 103 19.06 5.73 -5.82
C TYR A 103 18.90 5.88 -4.30
N THR A 104 19.53 6.88 -3.66
CA THR A 104 19.42 7.10 -2.21
C THR A 104 17.97 7.28 -1.78
N ALA A 105 17.16 8.01 -2.54
CA ALA A 105 15.74 8.19 -2.26
C ALA A 105 14.99 6.84 -2.27
N GLU A 106 15.21 6.05 -3.31
CA GLU A 106 14.58 4.74 -3.47
C GLU A 106 15.03 3.74 -2.38
N MET A 107 16.28 3.82 -1.92
CA MET A 107 16.75 3.02 -0.78
C MET A 107 16.02 3.35 0.52
N TYR A 108 15.72 4.63 0.78
CA TYR A 108 14.88 4.99 1.92
C TYR A 108 13.45 4.47 1.77
N ARG A 109 12.87 4.48 0.57
CA ARG A 109 11.56 3.87 0.32
C ARG A 109 11.56 2.35 0.55
N ILE A 110 12.61 1.66 0.12
CA ILE A 110 12.79 0.22 0.36
C ILE A 110 12.92 -0.07 1.86
N LEU A 111 13.68 0.75 2.59
CA LEU A 111 13.79 0.65 4.06
C LEU A 111 12.46 0.90 4.76
N GLU A 112 11.70 1.92 4.35
CA GLU A 112 10.36 2.18 4.88
C GLU A 112 9.49 0.92 4.79
N GLU A 113 9.42 0.32 3.59
CA GLU A 113 8.63 -0.87 3.37
C GLU A 113 9.12 -2.05 4.22
N ALA A 114 10.44 -2.27 4.28
CA ALA A 114 11.02 -3.32 5.12
C ALA A 114 10.68 -3.12 6.61
N TYR A 115 10.84 -1.91 7.14
CA TYR A 115 10.54 -1.60 8.54
C TYR A 115 9.06 -1.71 8.86
N TYR A 116 8.18 -1.27 7.96
CA TYR A 116 6.74 -1.47 8.12
C TYR A 116 6.41 -2.96 8.22
N ARG A 117 6.97 -3.80 7.33
CA ARG A 117 6.75 -5.26 7.35
C ARG A 117 7.32 -5.93 8.60
N LYS A 118 8.43 -5.42 9.13
CA LYS A 118 9.03 -5.83 10.41
C LYS A 118 8.25 -5.34 11.64
N LYS A 119 7.18 -4.56 11.47
CA LYS A 119 6.39 -3.93 12.55
C LYS A 119 7.24 -2.98 13.40
N GLU A 120 8.13 -2.24 12.75
CA GLU A 120 8.97 -1.21 13.37
C GLU A 120 8.52 0.19 12.90
N PRO A 121 7.34 0.67 13.34
CA PRO A 121 6.70 1.84 12.73
C PRO A 121 7.52 3.13 12.89
N LEU A 122 8.28 3.29 13.98
CA LEU A 122 9.15 4.44 14.16
C LEU A 122 10.25 4.49 13.08
N LYS A 123 10.92 3.36 12.81
CA LYS A 123 11.94 3.31 11.75
C LYS A 123 11.31 3.51 10.37
N ALA A 124 10.12 2.98 10.15
CA ALA A 124 9.39 3.17 8.89
C ALA A 124 9.12 4.65 8.62
N VAL A 125 8.56 5.40 9.59
CA VAL A 125 8.30 6.83 9.41
C VAL A 125 9.59 7.65 9.27
N THR A 126 10.67 7.29 9.97
CA THR A 126 11.98 7.95 9.80
C THR A 126 12.53 7.74 8.38
N ALA A 127 12.43 6.52 7.85
CA ALA A 127 12.85 6.24 6.47
C ALA A 127 11.98 6.98 5.45
N PHE A 128 10.66 7.03 5.67
CA PHE A 128 9.75 7.84 4.85
C PHE A 128 10.11 9.33 4.87
N GLU A 129 10.39 9.91 6.04
CA GLU A 129 10.80 11.31 6.16
C GLU A 129 12.10 11.59 5.36
N GLU A 130 13.09 10.68 5.42
CA GLU A 130 14.31 10.80 4.61
C GLU A 130 14.05 10.63 3.10
N TYR A 131 13.08 9.79 2.71
CA TYR A 131 12.62 9.67 1.33
C TYR A 131 11.99 10.99 0.84
N THR A 132 11.10 11.60 1.63
CA THR A 132 10.42 12.86 1.26
C THR A 132 11.36 14.06 1.08
N LYS A 133 12.52 14.05 1.75
CA LYS A 133 13.53 15.11 1.60
C LYS A 133 14.27 15.05 0.26
N ARG A 134 14.25 13.90 -0.43
CA ARG A 134 15.09 13.62 -1.61
C ARG A 134 14.29 13.46 -2.89
N GLU A 135 13.01 13.13 -2.77
CA GLU A 135 12.14 12.91 -3.91
C GLU A 135 10.95 13.86 -3.87
N SER A 136 10.66 14.48 -5.01
CA SER A 136 9.51 15.39 -5.14
C SER A 136 8.24 14.65 -5.57
N SER A 137 8.38 13.56 -6.31
CA SER A 137 7.28 12.73 -6.79
C SER A 137 7.22 11.42 -6.01
N LEU A 138 6.63 11.48 -4.81
CA LEU A 138 6.53 10.35 -3.91
C LEU A 138 5.46 9.35 -4.37
N ARG A 139 5.74 8.06 -4.17
CA ARG A 139 4.77 6.98 -4.49
C ARG A 139 3.60 6.99 -3.51
N ARG A 140 2.38 6.80 -4.02
CA ARG A 140 1.18 6.65 -3.16
C ARG A 140 1.30 5.53 -2.12
N THR A 141 2.01 4.46 -2.47
CA THR A 141 2.26 3.34 -1.55
C THR A 141 3.12 3.76 -0.36
N ALA A 142 4.11 4.63 -0.55
CA ALA A 142 4.91 5.19 0.56
C ALA A 142 4.03 6.01 1.50
N PHE A 143 3.22 6.93 0.96
CA PHE A 143 2.25 7.68 1.77
C PHE A 143 1.29 6.78 2.55
N TYR A 144 0.81 5.70 1.93
CA TYR A 144 -0.04 4.73 2.61
C TYR A 144 0.68 4.03 3.76
N LEU A 145 1.89 3.51 3.55
CA LEU A 145 2.69 2.84 4.59
C LEU A 145 3.06 3.79 5.73
N ALA A 146 3.47 5.01 5.42
CA ALA A 146 3.71 6.07 6.40
C ALA A 146 2.43 6.37 7.21
N GLY A 147 1.28 6.49 6.55
CA GLY A 147 -0.01 6.70 7.19
C GLY A 147 -0.37 5.59 8.19
N LEU A 148 -0.18 4.33 7.80
CA LEU A 148 -0.38 3.20 8.69
C LEU A 148 0.62 3.17 9.85
N SER A 149 1.88 3.53 9.59
CA SER A 149 2.93 3.57 10.61
C SER A 149 2.67 4.67 11.63
N TYR A 150 2.26 5.87 11.19
CA TYR A 150 1.84 6.94 12.09
C TYR A 150 0.60 6.57 12.90
N TYR A 151 -0.35 5.84 12.32
CA TYR A 151 -1.51 5.33 13.05
C TYR A 151 -1.09 4.38 14.18
N GLN A 152 -0.15 3.47 13.91
CA GLN A 152 0.41 2.56 14.93
C GLN A 152 1.16 3.29 16.04
N LEU A 153 1.75 4.44 15.73
CA LEU A 153 2.39 5.33 16.71
C LEU A 153 1.40 6.27 17.40
N GLU A 154 0.09 6.12 17.14
CA GLU A 154 -0.98 6.96 17.67
C GLU A 154 -0.87 8.45 17.29
N VAL A 155 -0.06 8.77 16.28
CA VAL A 155 0.08 10.14 15.75
C VAL A 155 -0.97 10.36 14.65
N TYR A 156 -2.24 10.33 15.06
CA TYR A 156 -3.38 10.28 14.15
C TYR A 156 -3.49 11.47 13.18
N SER A 157 -3.00 12.65 13.58
CA SER A 157 -2.96 13.83 12.70
C SER A 157 -2.00 13.61 11.52
N LYS A 158 -0.78 13.12 11.78
CA LYS A 158 0.19 12.78 10.71
C LYS A 158 -0.29 11.60 9.88
N ALA A 159 -0.93 10.61 10.50
CA ALA A 159 -1.53 9.48 9.80
C ALA A 159 -2.55 9.96 8.75
N ALA A 160 -3.48 10.85 9.16
CA ALA A 160 -4.47 11.42 8.25
C ALA A 160 -3.81 12.20 7.10
N THR A 161 -2.86 13.10 7.40
CA THR A 161 -2.16 13.89 6.37
C THR A 161 -1.45 13.02 5.34
N ALA A 162 -0.81 11.93 5.76
CA ALA A 162 -0.16 11.00 4.84
C ALA A 162 -1.19 10.23 3.98
N LEU A 163 -2.28 9.73 4.59
CA LEU A 163 -3.31 8.97 3.87
C LEU A 163 -4.10 9.82 2.87
N GLU A 164 -4.26 11.13 3.12
CA GLU A 164 -4.85 12.09 2.18
C GLU A 164 -4.06 12.19 0.86
N GLN A 165 -2.77 11.87 0.85
CA GLN A 165 -1.96 11.89 -0.39
C GLN A 165 -2.15 10.64 -1.27
N VAL A 166 -2.92 9.65 -0.81
CA VAL A 166 -3.17 8.39 -1.53
C VAL A 166 -4.43 8.48 -2.42
N VAL A 167 -5.35 9.37 -2.09
CA VAL A 167 -6.65 9.54 -2.78
C VAL A 167 -6.48 10.51 -3.97
N PRO A 168 -7.33 10.47 -5.03
CA PRO A 168 -8.64 9.82 -5.11
C PRO A 168 -8.76 8.69 -6.17
N VAL A 169 -7.66 8.02 -6.53
CA VAL A 169 -7.70 6.98 -7.58
C VAL A 169 -8.66 5.84 -7.20
N ASN A 170 -9.48 5.36 -8.12
CA ASN A 170 -10.41 4.28 -7.83
C ASN A 170 -9.72 2.90 -7.87
N ASP A 171 -9.01 2.56 -6.80
CA ASP A 171 -8.33 1.27 -6.61
C ASP A 171 -8.32 0.80 -5.15
N GLU A 172 -7.88 -0.43 -4.93
CA GLU A 172 -7.82 -1.07 -3.60
C GLU A 172 -6.98 -0.28 -2.59
N LEU A 173 -5.89 0.36 -3.04
CA LEU A 173 -5.01 1.14 -2.17
C LEU A 173 -5.75 2.36 -1.62
N THR A 174 -6.48 3.07 -2.49
CA THR A 174 -7.27 4.24 -2.09
C THR A 174 -8.45 3.85 -1.19
N GLN A 175 -9.15 2.73 -1.45
CA GLN A 175 -10.21 2.27 -0.56
C GLN A 175 -9.68 1.97 0.85
N ASN A 176 -8.54 1.28 0.92
CA ASN A 176 -7.87 1.01 2.19
C ASN A 176 -7.38 2.29 2.87
N ALA A 177 -6.89 3.27 2.10
CA ALA A 177 -6.49 4.56 2.64
C ALA A 177 -7.67 5.32 3.26
N TYR A 178 -8.83 5.35 2.59
CA TYR A 178 -10.05 5.95 3.15
C TYR A 178 -10.50 5.28 4.45
N LEU A 179 -10.45 3.94 4.53
CA LEU A 179 -10.77 3.24 5.78
C LEU A 179 -9.86 3.70 6.94
N HIS A 180 -8.54 3.73 6.72
CA HIS A 180 -7.58 4.12 7.76
C HIS A 180 -7.60 5.63 8.03
N LEU A 181 -7.96 6.44 7.05
CA LEU A 181 -8.18 7.88 7.22
C LEU A 181 -9.39 8.11 8.15
N GLY A 182 -10.48 7.36 7.94
CA GLY A 182 -11.64 7.36 8.82
C GLY A 182 -11.28 6.95 10.25
N LEU A 183 -10.51 5.87 10.42
CA LEU A 183 -10.03 5.42 11.73
C LEU A 183 -9.14 6.47 12.40
N SER A 184 -8.25 7.13 11.66
CA SER A 184 -7.37 8.19 12.18
C SER A 184 -8.16 9.41 12.63
N TYR A 185 -9.16 9.82 11.86
CA TYR A 185 -10.05 10.91 12.23
C TYR A 185 -10.92 10.57 13.45
N LEU A 186 -11.39 9.33 13.55
CA LEU A 186 -12.17 8.88 14.69
C LEU A 186 -11.35 8.97 15.99
N GLN A 187 -10.11 8.50 15.97
CA GLN A 187 -9.20 8.56 17.11
C GLN A 187 -8.81 10.00 17.50
N SER A 188 -8.78 10.91 16.53
CA SER A 188 -8.57 12.35 16.78
C SER A 188 -9.85 13.14 17.04
N ALA A 189 -10.97 12.46 17.36
CA ALA A 189 -12.29 13.04 17.63
C ALA A 189 -12.89 13.90 16.49
N GLN A 190 -12.36 13.80 15.27
CA GLN A 190 -12.86 14.49 14.08
C GLN A 190 -14.00 13.70 13.43
N LYS A 191 -15.09 13.46 14.17
CA LYS A 191 -16.18 12.56 13.78
C LYS A 191 -16.78 12.83 12.40
N ASN A 192 -16.96 14.10 12.02
CA ASN A 192 -17.50 14.46 10.71
C ASN A 192 -16.56 14.04 9.56
N LYS A 193 -15.24 14.22 9.73
CA LYS A 193 -14.27 13.77 8.72
C LYS A 193 -14.15 12.26 8.68
N ALA A 194 -14.21 11.61 9.85
CA ALA A 194 -14.24 10.16 9.94
C ALA A 194 -15.41 9.57 9.15
N ARG A 195 -16.61 10.11 9.39
CA ARG A 195 -17.85 9.77 8.69
C ARG A 195 -17.68 9.86 7.16
N MET A 196 -17.18 10.99 6.66
CA MET A 196 -16.96 11.19 5.22
C MET A 196 -15.95 10.18 4.63
N ALA A 197 -14.86 9.90 5.34
CA ALA A 197 -13.86 8.95 4.87
C ALA A 197 -14.42 7.51 4.82
N PHE A 198 -15.18 7.09 5.85
CA PHE A 198 -15.84 5.80 5.85
C PHE A 198 -16.92 5.68 4.77
N GLU A 199 -17.67 6.76 4.53
CA GLU A 199 -18.63 6.82 3.43
C GLU A 199 -17.95 6.55 2.09
N GLN A 200 -16.85 7.25 1.79
CA GLN A 200 -16.07 7.04 0.56
C GLN A 200 -15.56 5.59 0.44
N ALA A 201 -14.94 5.04 1.49
CA ALA A 201 -14.47 3.65 1.48
C ALA A 201 -15.62 2.64 1.30
N SER A 202 -16.79 2.89 1.88
CA SER A 202 -17.97 2.03 1.79
C SER A 202 -18.68 2.10 0.44
N ALA A 203 -18.48 3.17 -0.33
CA ALA A 203 -19.05 3.32 -1.67
C ALA A 203 -18.24 2.58 -2.75
N MET A 204 -16.97 2.26 -2.48
CA MET A 204 -16.07 1.55 -3.40
C MET A 204 -16.30 0.04 -3.35
N ASN A 205 -16.10 -0.64 -4.49
CA ASN A 205 -16.29 -2.09 -4.64
C ASN A 205 -14.97 -2.85 -4.92
N THR A 206 -13.81 -2.23 -4.66
CA THR A 206 -12.48 -2.80 -4.97
C THR A 206 -12.09 -3.95 -4.03
N ASP A 207 -12.41 -3.85 -2.74
CA ASP A 207 -12.26 -4.90 -1.75
C ASP A 207 -13.54 -4.94 -0.87
N LEU A 208 -14.27 -6.06 -0.93
CA LEU A 208 -15.54 -6.23 -0.22
C LEU A 208 -15.36 -6.30 1.32
N LYS A 209 -14.23 -6.80 1.81
CA LYS A 209 -13.95 -6.84 3.26
C LYS A 209 -13.67 -5.44 3.80
N VAL A 210 -12.97 -4.62 3.03
CA VAL A 210 -12.75 -3.20 3.37
C VAL A 210 -14.07 -2.45 3.29
N LYS A 211 -14.88 -2.70 2.25
CA LYS A 211 -16.22 -2.12 2.10
C LYS A 211 -17.10 -2.41 3.31
N GLU A 212 -17.21 -3.66 3.73
CA GLU A 212 -18.00 -4.07 4.90
C GLU A 212 -17.55 -3.34 6.18
N LYS A 213 -16.24 -3.35 6.46
CA LYS A 213 -15.69 -2.65 7.63
C LYS A 213 -15.94 -1.15 7.58
N ALA A 214 -15.77 -0.52 6.42
CA ALA A 214 -16.04 0.89 6.23
C ALA A 214 -17.53 1.20 6.40
N ALA A 215 -18.42 0.38 5.84
CA ALA A 215 -19.86 0.54 5.96
C ALA A 215 -20.33 0.43 7.42
N TYR A 216 -19.77 -0.50 8.19
CA TYR A 216 -20.03 -0.60 9.63
C TYR A 216 -19.56 0.66 10.38
N ASN A 217 -18.33 1.12 10.14
CA ASN A 217 -17.82 2.31 10.83
C ASN A 217 -18.57 3.59 10.41
N TYR A 218 -19.02 3.68 9.15
CA TYR A 218 -19.89 4.76 8.69
C TYR A 218 -21.22 4.76 9.45
N ALA A 219 -21.88 3.59 9.56
CA ALA A 219 -23.10 3.43 10.34
C ALA A 219 -22.87 3.84 11.81
N LEU A 220 -21.79 3.38 12.44
CA LEU A 220 -21.45 3.75 13.81
C LEU A 220 -21.26 5.27 13.97
N CYS A 221 -20.52 5.92 13.07
CA CYS A 221 -20.35 7.37 13.11
C CYS A 221 -21.68 8.12 12.98
N ILE A 222 -22.59 7.66 12.11
CA ILE A 222 -23.93 8.23 11.96
C ILE A 222 -24.73 8.08 13.25
N HIS A 223 -24.74 6.89 13.85
CA HIS A 223 -25.42 6.62 15.12
C HIS A 223 -24.94 7.55 16.24
N GLU A 224 -23.63 7.77 16.35
CA GLU A 224 -23.04 8.63 17.41
C GLU A 224 -23.19 10.14 17.19
N THR A 225 -23.45 10.58 15.95
CA THR A 225 -23.49 12.02 15.60
C THR A 225 -24.89 12.55 15.29
N SER A 226 -25.81 11.66 14.89
CA SER A 226 -27.15 12.03 14.44
C SER A 226 -28.16 12.10 15.59
N PHE A 227 -28.09 13.14 16.42
CA PHE A 227 -29.18 13.47 17.35
C PHE A 227 -30.43 14.04 16.64
N SER A 228 -30.34 14.41 15.35
CA SER A 228 -31.44 15.06 14.59
C SER A 228 -31.66 14.60 13.14
N ALA A 229 -30.80 13.75 12.56
CA ALA A 229 -30.85 13.33 11.15
C ALA A 229 -31.48 11.93 10.95
N PHE A 230 -32.70 11.73 11.48
CA PHE A 230 -33.40 10.43 11.47
C PHE A 230 -33.42 9.71 10.12
N GLY A 231 -33.76 10.42 9.04
CA GLY A 231 -33.89 9.81 7.70
C GLY A 231 -32.57 9.34 7.09
N GLU A 232 -31.48 10.06 7.33
CA GLU A 232 -30.14 9.67 6.88
C GLU A 232 -29.70 8.41 7.63
N SER A 233 -29.88 8.37 8.95
CA SER A 233 -29.54 7.21 9.79
C SER A 233 -30.23 5.92 9.34
N VAL A 234 -31.54 5.95 9.14
CA VAL A 234 -32.31 4.78 8.68
C VAL A 234 -31.77 4.25 7.36
N THR A 235 -31.55 5.14 6.38
CA THR A 235 -31.08 4.75 5.04
C THR A 235 -29.72 4.05 5.10
N VAL A 236 -28.80 4.55 5.93
CA VAL A 236 -27.46 3.96 6.09
C VAL A 236 -27.54 2.58 6.74
N PHE A 237 -28.35 2.41 7.78
CA PHE A 237 -28.49 1.13 8.46
C PHE A 237 -29.19 0.08 7.59
N GLU A 238 -30.29 0.44 6.92
CA GLU A 238 -30.96 -0.43 5.95
C GLU A 238 -30.02 -0.89 4.85
N ARG A 239 -29.21 0.03 4.29
CA ARG A 239 -28.22 -0.30 3.26
C ARG A 239 -27.21 -1.32 3.77
N PHE A 240 -26.66 -1.13 4.96
CA PHE A 240 -25.72 -2.07 5.55
C PHE A 240 -26.34 -3.47 5.72
N LEU A 241 -27.55 -3.55 6.27
CA LEU A 241 -28.23 -4.82 6.55
C LEU A 241 -28.62 -5.58 5.26
N ASN A 242 -28.88 -4.85 4.17
CA ASN A 242 -29.15 -5.45 2.87
C ASN A 242 -27.88 -5.84 2.10
N GLU A 243 -26.81 -5.05 2.16
CA GLU A 243 -25.55 -5.37 1.49
C GLU A 243 -24.75 -6.45 2.23
N PHE A 244 -24.80 -6.48 3.56
CA PHE A 244 -24.03 -7.39 4.41
C PHE A 244 -24.90 -8.11 5.45
N PRO A 245 -25.94 -8.87 5.04
CA PRO A 245 -26.89 -9.51 5.96
C PRO A 245 -26.24 -10.53 6.89
N ASN A 246 -25.15 -11.18 6.44
CA ASN A 246 -24.41 -12.18 7.20
C ASN A 246 -23.17 -11.60 7.92
N SER A 247 -23.05 -10.26 7.99
CA SER A 247 -21.94 -9.61 8.68
C SER A 247 -21.95 -9.91 10.17
N ALA A 248 -20.77 -10.04 10.76
CA ALA A 248 -20.61 -10.06 12.22
C ALA A 248 -21.12 -8.76 12.89
N TYR A 249 -21.29 -7.68 12.13
CA TYR A 249 -21.81 -6.40 12.62
C TYR A 249 -23.32 -6.22 12.42
N ALA A 250 -24.00 -7.12 11.70
CA ALA A 250 -25.42 -6.97 11.35
C ALA A 250 -26.30 -6.79 12.59
N GLY A 251 -26.09 -7.59 13.65
CA GLY A 251 -26.83 -7.44 14.90
C GLY A 251 -26.67 -6.06 15.55
N LYS A 252 -25.45 -5.48 15.54
CA LYS A 252 -25.19 -4.15 16.10
C LYS A 252 -25.88 -3.06 15.28
N VAL A 253 -25.80 -3.15 13.96
CA VAL A 253 -26.44 -2.16 13.07
C VAL A 253 -27.97 -2.24 13.17
N SER A 254 -28.52 -3.45 13.32
CA SER A 254 -29.93 -3.67 13.63
C SER A 254 -30.34 -2.98 14.94
N SER A 255 -29.53 -3.09 15.99
CA SER A 255 -29.77 -2.35 17.25
C SER A 255 -29.76 -0.83 17.07
N TYR A 256 -28.82 -0.26 16.28
CA TYR A 256 -28.81 1.19 15.99
C TYR A 256 -30.08 1.65 15.27
N LEU A 257 -30.59 0.84 14.35
CA LEU A 257 -31.83 1.12 13.63
C LEU A 257 -33.04 1.11 14.57
N VAL A 258 -33.15 0.09 15.43
CA VAL A 258 -34.22 0.00 16.43
C VAL A 258 -34.18 1.20 17.38
N GLU A 259 -33.00 1.52 17.92
CA GLU A 259 -32.85 2.68 18.82
C GLU A 259 -33.25 3.99 18.14
N THR A 260 -32.86 4.17 16.87
CA THR A 260 -33.24 5.34 16.08
C THR A 260 -34.76 5.45 15.96
N TYR A 261 -35.47 4.36 15.72
CA TYR A 261 -36.94 4.33 15.67
C TYR A 261 -37.61 4.64 17.01
N MET A 262 -37.08 4.09 18.10
CA MET A 262 -37.62 4.30 19.45
C MET A 262 -37.44 5.74 19.89
N ASN A 263 -36.28 6.34 19.63
CA ASN A 263 -35.97 7.72 20.01
C ASN A 263 -36.82 8.75 19.26
N THR A 264 -37.17 8.49 18.00
CA THR A 264 -38.04 9.40 17.21
C THR A 264 -39.52 9.04 17.25
N ARG A 265 -39.90 7.96 17.96
CA ARG A 265 -41.29 7.44 18.04
C ARG A 265 -41.89 7.12 16.68
N SER A 266 -41.05 6.71 15.72
CA SER A 266 -41.44 6.50 14.32
C SER A 266 -41.81 5.03 14.05
N TYR A 267 -42.81 4.50 14.77
CA TYR A 267 -43.15 3.07 14.75
C TYR A 267 -43.66 2.57 13.38
N GLU A 268 -44.40 3.39 12.64
CA GLU A 268 -44.86 3.05 11.28
C GLU A 268 -43.70 2.94 10.29
N ALA A 269 -42.71 3.80 10.43
CA ALA A 269 -41.49 3.74 9.61
C ALA A 269 -40.65 2.51 9.95
N ALA A 270 -40.63 2.11 11.24
CA ALA A 270 -39.97 0.88 11.67
C ALA A 270 -40.55 -0.36 10.97
N LEU A 271 -41.88 -0.49 10.91
CA LEU A 271 -42.55 -1.58 10.20
C LEU A 271 -42.17 -1.62 8.71
N LYS A 272 -42.13 -0.46 8.04
CA LYS A 272 -41.70 -0.36 6.64
C LYS A 272 -40.22 -0.73 6.44
N SER A 273 -39.34 -0.43 7.39
CA SER A 273 -37.93 -0.85 7.31
C SER A 273 -37.77 -2.35 7.42
N ILE A 274 -38.54 -3.00 8.30
CA ILE A 274 -38.51 -4.46 8.43
C ILE A 274 -38.85 -5.12 7.09
N GLU A 275 -39.81 -4.58 6.35
CA GLU A 275 -40.16 -5.08 5.00
C GLU A 275 -39.07 -4.85 3.95
N ARG A 276 -38.21 -3.82 4.13
CA ARG A 276 -37.12 -3.50 3.21
C ARG A 276 -35.82 -4.25 3.50
N ILE A 277 -35.67 -4.79 4.71
CA ILE A 277 -34.50 -5.58 5.10
C ILE A 277 -34.80 -7.04 4.73
N ALA A 278 -34.13 -7.56 3.71
CA ALA A 278 -34.42 -8.90 3.18
C ALA A 278 -34.20 -10.03 4.20
N HIS A 279 -33.37 -9.79 5.21
CA HIS A 279 -33.07 -10.72 6.31
C HIS A 279 -33.16 -9.99 7.66
N PRO A 280 -34.36 -9.80 8.22
CA PRO A 280 -34.51 -9.22 9.55
C PRO A 280 -33.77 -10.10 10.57
N SER A 281 -32.98 -9.49 11.46
CA SER A 281 -32.38 -10.23 12.57
C SER A 281 -33.52 -10.81 13.43
N ASN A 282 -33.49 -12.12 13.68
CA ASN A 282 -34.40 -12.77 14.63
C ASN A 282 -34.24 -12.21 16.05
#